data_AF-A0A396JJY5-F1
#
_entry.id   AF-A0A396JJY5-F1
#
_cell.length_a   1.000
_cell.length_b   1.000
_cell.length_c   1.000
_cell.angle_alpha   90.00
_cell.angle_beta   90.00
_cell.angle_gamma   90.00
#
_symmetry.space_group_name_H-M   'P 1'
#
loop_
_entity.id
_entity.type
_entity.pdbx_description
1 polymer ?
#
loop_
_entity_poly.entity_id
_entity_poly.type
_entity_poly.pdbx_seq_one_letter_code
_entity_poly.pdbx_strand_id
1 'polypeptide(L)'
;MDMMIVPWLKNLLAITAFFTSCEVHPNESKNERNMFCLECNDNPFCGSCIKSHHKDHRVIQVRRSSYTNVIKTIEIYKHLDILGIQTYVISNFTVVFINKRPYSQPTKKTIGIIGCNSDYLCKTCQRNLVGPYYFCSLACKFECIKKDGGFFLSAKETEEMERLLEESIKAPKQKAKKSREQNLKRKVDEAGINNEENEEDEENEQEERENMLPIQKPNSRRKGIPHRAPFF
;
A
#
# COMPACT_ATOMS: atom_id res chain seq x y z
N MET A 1 -25.34 -2.23 -10.69
CA MET A 1 -24.40 -3.29 -11.14
C MET A 1 -23.38 -3.47 -10.04
N ASP A 2 -23.22 -4.69 -9.54
CA ASP A 2 -22.25 -4.98 -8.48
C ASP A 2 -20.83 -4.64 -8.94
N MET A 3 -20.26 -3.55 -8.41
CA MET A 3 -18.91 -3.07 -8.74
C MET A 3 -17.79 -4.07 -8.44
N MET A 4 -18.12 -5.21 -7.81
CA MET A 4 -17.19 -6.28 -7.46
C MET A 4 -17.06 -7.37 -8.52
N ILE A 5 -17.98 -7.48 -9.49
CA ILE A 5 -17.90 -8.50 -10.56
C ILE A 5 -17.36 -7.85 -11.82
N VAL A 6 -16.07 -7.52 -11.80
CA VAL A 6 -15.36 -6.92 -12.93
C VAL A 6 -14.30 -7.89 -13.50
N PRO A 7 -14.16 -7.99 -14.84
CA PRO A 7 -13.23 -8.94 -15.47
C PRO A 7 -11.80 -8.86 -14.96
N TRP A 8 -11.30 -7.63 -14.75
CA TRP A 8 -9.94 -7.40 -14.28
C TRP A 8 -9.69 -7.89 -12.86
N LEU A 9 -10.70 -7.85 -11.97
CA LEU A 9 -10.53 -8.34 -10.60
C LEU A 9 -10.39 -9.85 -10.60
N LYS A 10 -11.21 -10.55 -11.38
CA LYS A 10 -11.12 -12.01 -11.52
C LYS A 10 -9.71 -12.43 -11.96
N ASN A 11 -9.12 -11.71 -12.91
CA ASN A 11 -7.75 -11.98 -13.35
C ASN A 11 -6.71 -11.63 -12.27
N LEU A 12 -6.81 -10.43 -11.67
CA LEU A 12 -5.94 -10.00 -10.58
C LEU A 12 -5.86 -11.02 -9.44
N LEU A 13 -6.99 -11.63 -9.07
CA LEU A 13 -7.06 -12.66 -8.04
C LEU A 13 -6.43 -13.99 -8.47
N ALA A 14 -6.48 -14.32 -9.76
CA ALA A 14 -5.95 -15.56 -10.33
C ALA A 14 -4.42 -15.53 -10.56
N ILE A 15 -3.84 -14.33 -10.74
CA ILE A 15 -2.41 -14.17 -11.00
C ILE A 15 -1.59 -14.58 -9.77
N THR A 16 -0.65 -15.50 -9.97
CA THR A 16 0.32 -15.95 -8.96
C THR A 16 1.74 -15.45 -9.24
N ALA A 17 2.06 -15.14 -10.50
CA ALA A 17 3.41 -14.81 -10.98
C ALA A 17 3.73 -13.30 -10.97
N PHE A 18 3.32 -12.59 -9.91
CA PHE A 18 3.84 -11.24 -9.66
C PHE A 18 5.34 -11.31 -9.31
N PHE A 19 6.04 -10.20 -9.53
CA PHE A 19 7.44 -10.02 -9.14
C PHE A 19 8.46 -10.86 -9.93
N THR A 20 8.05 -11.37 -11.09
CA THR A 20 8.96 -11.98 -12.08
C THR A 20 9.65 -10.90 -12.90
N SER A 21 10.76 -11.22 -13.58
CA SER A 21 11.46 -10.27 -14.45
C SER A 21 10.67 -10.01 -15.73
N CYS A 22 10.68 -8.76 -16.19
CA CYS A 22 10.06 -8.38 -17.46
C CYS A 22 10.92 -8.84 -18.64
N GLU A 23 10.29 -9.58 -19.55
CA GLU A 23 10.93 -10.09 -20.77
C GLU A 23 11.18 -9.00 -21.82
N VAL A 24 10.35 -7.93 -21.81
CA VAL A 24 10.44 -6.80 -22.76
C VAL A 24 11.53 -5.80 -22.35
N HIS A 25 11.80 -5.66 -21.05
CA HIS A 25 12.77 -4.71 -20.50
C HIS A 25 13.80 -5.41 -19.59
N PRO A 26 14.60 -6.36 -20.11
CA PRO A 26 15.49 -7.18 -19.28
C PRO A 26 16.60 -6.35 -18.61
N ASN A 27 17.05 -5.27 -19.25
CA ASN A 27 18.19 -4.47 -18.80
C ASN A 27 17.81 -3.31 -17.85
N GLU A 28 16.52 -3.14 -17.54
CA GLU A 28 16.07 -2.05 -16.70
C GLU A 28 16.28 -2.37 -15.21
N SER A 29 16.79 -1.41 -14.45
CA SER A 29 17.02 -1.57 -13.00
C SER A 29 15.75 -1.89 -12.19
N LYS A 30 14.57 -1.54 -12.71
CA LYS A 30 13.24 -1.79 -12.13
C LYS A 30 12.36 -2.62 -13.07
N ASN A 31 12.91 -3.72 -13.59
CA ASN A 31 12.22 -4.62 -14.51
C ASN A 31 11.23 -5.60 -13.85
N GLU A 32 10.96 -5.48 -12.55
CA GLU A 32 10.06 -6.37 -11.83
C GLU A 32 8.59 -6.19 -12.27
N ARG A 33 7.89 -7.29 -12.55
CA ARG A 33 6.48 -7.31 -12.97
C ARG A 33 5.55 -7.14 -11.77
N ASN A 34 5.34 -5.89 -11.35
CA ASN A 34 4.52 -5.53 -10.19
C ASN A 34 3.38 -4.54 -10.50
N MET A 35 3.20 -4.17 -11.77
CA MET A 35 2.13 -3.31 -12.24
C MET A 35 1.02 -4.14 -12.89
N PHE A 36 -0.23 -3.71 -12.77
CA PHE A 36 -1.38 -4.38 -13.37
C PHE A 36 -2.35 -3.34 -13.97
N CYS A 37 -2.77 -3.55 -15.22
CA CYS A 37 -3.64 -2.62 -15.96
C CYS A 37 -5.09 -3.09 -15.91
N LEU A 38 -6.00 -2.18 -15.56
CA LEU A 38 -7.42 -2.48 -15.37
C LEU A 38 -8.18 -2.57 -16.71
N GLU A 39 -7.69 -1.92 -17.76
CA GLU A 39 -8.26 -1.97 -19.13
C GLU A 39 -7.80 -3.19 -19.90
N CYS A 40 -6.47 -3.41 -19.98
CA CYS A 40 -5.90 -4.53 -20.72
C CYS A 40 -6.27 -5.86 -20.11
N ASN A 41 -6.38 -5.90 -18.77
CA ASN A 41 -6.68 -7.13 -18.04
C ASN A 41 -5.72 -8.29 -18.42
N ASP A 42 -4.44 -7.95 -18.58
CA ASP A 42 -3.38 -8.87 -18.99
C ASP A 42 -2.49 -9.26 -17.81
N ASN A 43 -1.45 -10.04 -18.10
CA ASN A 43 -0.43 -10.39 -17.11
C ASN A 43 0.27 -9.14 -16.53
N PRO A 44 0.82 -9.23 -15.30
CA PRO A 44 1.52 -8.10 -14.69
C PRO A 44 2.69 -7.63 -15.55
N PHE A 45 3.13 -6.39 -15.40
CA PHE A 45 4.23 -5.80 -16.17
C PHE A 45 5.10 -4.89 -15.30
N CYS A 46 6.23 -4.41 -15.84
CA CYS A 46 7.15 -3.53 -15.10
C CYS A 46 6.83 -2.05 -15.31
N GLY A 47 7.45 -1.18 -14.53
CA GLY A 47 7.23 0.28 -14.64
C GLY A 47 7.52 0.86 -16.03
N SER A 48 8.50 0.32 -16.77
CA SER A 48 8.82 0.80 -18.12
C SER A 48 7.73 0.47 -19.15
N CYS A 49 7.02 -0.67 -18.99
CA CYS A 49 5.89 -1.01 -19.86
C CYS A 49 4.75 0.02 -19.80
N ILE A 50 4.66 0.82 -18.72
CA ILE A 50 3.67 1.89 -18.62
C ILE A 50 3.87 2.89 -19.76
N LYS A 51 5.10 3.33 -19.97
CA LYS A 51 5.43 4.32 -20.99
C LYS A 51 5.24 3.78 -22.41
N SER A 52 5.52 2.49 -22.61
CA SER A 52 5.50 1.87 -23.94
C SER A 52 4.09 1.47 -24.40
N HIS A 53 3.25 0.94 -23.50
CA HIS A 53 1.98 0.30 -23.89
C HIS A 53 0.76 0.72 -23.04
N HIS A 54 0.95 1.48 -21.95
CA HIS A 54 -0.13 1.81 -21.00
C HIS A 54 -0.12 3.28 -20.57
N LYS A 55 0.26 4.21 -21.46
CA LYS A 55 0.41 5.63 -21.13
C LYS A 55 -0.88 6.26 -20.60
N ASP A 56 -2.02 5.82 -21.13
CA ASP A 56 -3.34 6.38 -20.83
C ASP A 56 -4.28 5.37 -20.15
N HIS A 57 -3.71 4.29 -19.60
CA HIS A 57 -4.48 3.25 -18.94
C HIS A 57 -4.45 3.41 -17.41
N ARG A 58 -5.49 2.91 -16.72
CA ARG A 58 -5.51 2.82 -15.27
C ARG A 58 -4.67 1.63 -14.84
N VAL A 59 -3.62 1.93 -14.08
CA VAL A 59 -2.67 0.93 -13.59
C VAL A 59 -2.59 1.00 -12.08
N ILE A 60 -2.60 -0.17 -11.44
CA ILE A 60 -2.39 -0.33 -10.00
C ILE A 60 -1.04 -1.00 -9.74
N GLN A 61 -0.42 -0.68 -8.60
CA GLN A 61 0.84 -1.29 -8.20
C GLN A 61 0.62 -2.34 -7.11
N VAL A 62 0.95 -3.59 -7.42
CA VAL A 62 0.98 -4.69 -6.46
C VAL A 62 2.29 -4.66 -5.69
N ARG A 63 2.20 -4.81 -4.37
CA ARG A 63 3.34 -4.79 -3.46
C ARG A 63 3.38 -6.08 -2.64
N ARG A 64 4.57 -6.42 -2.15
CA ARG A 64 4.77 -7.61 -1.32
C ARG A 64 4.93 -7.22 0.13
N SER A 65 4.10 -7.79 1.01
CA SER A 65 4.24 -7.67 2.46
C SER A 65 4.21 -9.06 3.08
N SER A 66 5.26 -9.45 3.81
CA SER A 66 5.36 -10.73 4.53
C SER A 66 4.83 -11.94 3.72
N TYR A 67 5.26 -12.04 2.46
CA TYR A 67 4.87 -13.09 1.49
C TYR A 67 3.46 -13.01 0.89
N THR A 68 2.77 -11.89 1.07
CA THR A 68 1.41 -11.70 0.56
C THR A 68 1.32 -10.47 -0.33
N ASN A 69 0.46 -10.55 -1.33
CA ASN A 69 0.27 -9.47 -2.29
C ASN A 69 -0.75 -8.48 -1.74
N VAL A 70 -0.36 -7.21 -1.73
CA VAL A 70 -1.16 -6.10 -1.21
C VAL A 70 -1.23 -4.96 -2.21
N ILE A 71 -2.30 -4.19 -2.12
CA ILE A 71 -2.49 -2.94 -2.87
C ILE A 71 -2.79 -1.84 -1.87
N LYS A 72 -2.28 -0.63 -2.12
CA LYS A 72 -2.60 0.51 -1.26
C LYS A 72 -4.10 0.85 -1.38
N THR A 73 -4.73 1.13 -0.25
CA THR A 73 -6.14 1.50 -0.19
C THR A 73 -6.45 2.68 -1.12
N ILE A 74 -5.60 3.72 -1.11
CA ILE A 74 -5.69 4.92 -1.98
C ILE A 74 -5.62 4.62 -3.49
N GLU A 75 -5.01 3.51 -3.91
CA GLU A 75 -4.92 3.14 -5.33
C GLU A 75 -6.18 2.39 -5.77
N ILE A 76 -6.67 1.46 -4.96
CA ILE A 76 -7.74 0.54 -5.36
C ILE A 76 -9.15 1.06 -5.07
N TYR A 77 -9.35 1.92 -4.05
CA TYR A 77 -10.68 2.39 -3.66
C TYR A 77 -11.42 3.15 -4.77
N LYS A 78 -10.68 3.78 -5.69
CA LYS A 78 -11.24 4.52 -6.84
C LYS A 78 -11.82 3.60 -7.91
N HIS A 79 -11.49 2.32 -7.86
CA HIS A 79 -11.77 1.35 -8.92
C HIS A 79 -12.59 0.18 -8.42
N LEU A 80 -12.67 -0.03 -7.12
CA LEU A 80 -13.32 -1.17 -6.50
C LEU A 80 -13.94 -0.80 -5.16
N ASP A 81 -15.13 -1.34 -4.90
CA ASP A 81 -15.76 -1.26 -3.60
C ASP A 81 -15.00 -2.11 -2.58
N ILE A 82 -14.18 -1.45 -1.77
CA ILE A 82 -13.43 -2.07 -0.68
C ILE A 82 -14.09 -1.91 0.69
N LEU A 83 -15.34 -1.44 0.74
CA LEU A 83 -16.11 -1.28 1.97
C LEU A 83 -16.30 -2.64 2.68
N GLY A 84 -16.15 -2.67 4.00
CA GLY A 84 -16.25 -3.89 4.81
C GLY A 84 -15.06 -4.84 4.69
N ILE A 85 -14.02 -4.50 3.93
CA ILE A 85 -12.75 -5.23 3.89
C ILE A 85 -11.80 -4.64 4.93
N GLN A 86 -11.22 -5.51 5.76
CA GLN A 86 -10.21 -5.10 6.72
C GLN A 86 -8.97 -4.53 6.03
N THR A 87 -8.61 -3.30 6.39
CA THR A 87 -7.38 -2.62 5.97
C THR A 87 -6.28 -2.82 7.01
N TYR A 88 -5.02 -2.70 6.58
CA TYR A 88 -3.85 -2.85 7.44
C TYR A 88 -2.89 -1.70 7.24
N VAL A 89 -2.34 -1.16 8.33
CA VAL A 89 -1.27 -0.16 8.25
C VAL A 89 0.07 -0.87 8.16
N ILE A 90 0.79 -0.68 7.05
CA ILE A 90 2.12 -1.25 6.79
C ILE A 90 3.04 -0.12 6.35
N SER A 91 4.12 0.11 7.10
CA SER A 91 5.12 1.15 6.79
C SER A 91 4.49 2.51 6.50
N ASN A 92 3.54 2.93 7.34
CA ASN A 92 2.77 4.19 7.26
C ASN A 92 1.78 4.30 6.08
N PHE A 93 1.54 3.24 5.33
CA PHE A 93 0.48 3.19 4.31
C PHE A 93 -0.60 2.20 4.72
N THR A 94 -1.85 2.51 4.36
CA THR A 94 -2.94 1.56 4.46
C THR A 94 -3.01 0.69 3.21
N VAL A 95 -3.19 -0.60 3.42
CA VAL A 95 -3.26 -1.59 2.34
C VAL A 95 -4.40 -2.57 2.54
N VAL A 96 -4.82 -3.17 1.45
CA VAL A 96 -5.72 -4.32 1.41
C VAL A 96 -4.98 -5.54 0.85
N PHE A 97 -5.29 -6.73 1.38
CA PHE A 97 -4.78 -7.98 0.83
C PHE A 97 -5.58 -8.38 -0.42
N ILE A 98 -4.87 -8.77 -1.47
CA ILE A 98 -5.49 -9.28 -2.70
C ILE A 98 -6.12 -10.64 -2.42
N ASN A 99 -5.30 -11.58 -1.95
CA ASN A 99 -5.68 -12.97 -1.73
C ASN A 99 -5.80 -13.33 -0.24
N LYS A 100 -6.49 -14.44 0.01
CA LYS A 100 -6.58 -15.04 1.35
C LYS A 100 -5.18 -15.34 1.85
N ARG A 101 -4.86 -14.95 3.08
CA ARG A 101 -3.55 -15.24 3.66
C ARG A 101 -3.45 -16.72 4.02
N PRO A 102 -2.44 -17.47 3.53
CA PRO A 102 -2.19 -18.83 3.97
C PRO A 102 -1.85 -18.79 5.46
N TYR A 103 -2.45 -19.69 6.24
CA TYR A 103 -2.28 -19.84 7.69
C TYR A 103 -2.98 -18.81 8.61
N SER A 104 -4.11 -19.23 9.16
CA SER A 104 -4.18 -19.45 10.60
C SER A 104 -4.58 -20.91 10.72
N GLN A 105 -3.85 -21.73 11.48
CA GLN A 105 -4.38 -23.05 11.84
C GLN A 105 -5.83 -22.86 12.28
N PRO A 106 -6.77 -23.74 11.90
CA PRO A 106 -7.99 -23.84 12.66
C PRO A 106 -7.53 -24.21 14.07
N THR A 107 -7.44 -23.21 14.96
CA THR A 107 -7.50 -23.50 16.38
C THR A 107 -8.79 -24.27 16.52
N LYS A 108 -8.63 -25.58 16.77
CA LYS A 108 -9.68 -26.56 16.94
C LYS A 108 -10.91 -25.88 17.49
N LYS A 109 -12.05 -26.01 16.78
CA LYS A 109 -13.41 -25.82 17.31
C LYS A 109 -13.41 -25.43 18.80
N THR A 110 -13.26 -24.15 19.12
CA THR A 110 -13.69 -23.65 20.42
C THR A 110 -15.19 -23.45 20.35
N ILE A 111 -15.88 -24.58 20.17
CA ILE A 111 -17.11 -24.84 20.88
C ILE A 111 -16.69 -24.82 22.35
N GLY A 112 -16.88 -23.70 23.04
CA GLY A 112 -16.78 -23.64 24.50
C GLY A 112 -15.44 -23.20 25.12
N ILE A 113 -14.85 -22.08 24.69
CA ILE A 113 -14.07 -21.26 25.63
C ILE A 113 -14.65 -19.85 25.64
N ILE A 114 -15.48 -19.62 26.66
CA ILE A 114 -15.90 -18.34 27.20
C ILE A 114 -14.61 -17.54 27.48
N GLY A 115 -14.34 -16.46 26.75
CA GLY A 115 -13.24 -15.57 27.09
C GLY A 115 -12.59 -14.70 26.02
N CYS A 116 -12.93 -14.82 24.73
CA CYS A 116 -12.54 -13.82 23.73
C CYS A 116 -13.75 -13.43 22.86
N ASN A 117 -14.23 -12.20 23.02
CA ASN A 117 -15.23 -11.60 22.14
C ASN A 117 -14.69 -11.59 20.70
N SER A 118 -15.08 -12.56 19.86
CA SER A 118 -14.72 -12.57 18.44
C SER A 118 -15.98 -12.53 17.57
N ASP A 119 -16.76 -11.46 17.72
CA ASP A 119 -17.95 -11.22 16.90
C ASP A 119 -17.61 -10.89 15.43
N TYR A 120 -16.32 -10.67 15.13
CA TYR A 120 -15.84 -10.25 13.82
C TYR A 120 -15.07 -11.38 13.12
N LEU A 121 -15.80 -12.33 12.55
CA LEU A 121 -15.27 -13.40 11.70
C LEU A 121 -15.48 -13.07 10.22
N CYS A 122 -14.47 -13.37 9.40
CA CYS A 122 -14.57 -13.24 7.95
C CYS A 122 -15.67 -14.15 7.41
N LYS A 123 -16.69 -13.57 6.75
CA LYS A 123 -17.85 -14.30 6.21
C LYS A 123 -17.47 -15.45 5.26
N THR A 124 -16.32 -15.36 4.58
CA THR A 124 -15.89 -16.34 3.58
C THR A 124 -14.94 -17.42 4.11
N CYS A 125 -13.99 -17.05 4.97
CA CYS A 125 -12.91 -17.95 5.39
C CYS A 125 -12.82 -18.15 6.91
N GLN A 126 -13.74 -17.53 7.67
CA GLN A 126 -13.86 -17.66 9.13
C GLN A 126 -12.59 -17.27 9.90
N ARG A 127 -11.73 -16.44 9.30
CA ARG A 127 -10.58 -15.83 9.98
C ARG A 127 -11.06 -14.71 10.90
N ASN A 128 -10.50 -14.64 12.11
CA ASN A 128 -10.68 -13.52 13.03
C ASN A 128 -10.23 -12.19 12.40
N LEU A 129 -11.11 -11.21 12.43
CA LEU A 129 -10.87 -9.84 11.97
C LEU A 129 -10.55 -8.95 13.16
N VAL A 130 -9.83 -7.86 12.91
CA VAL A 130 -9.52 -6.86 13.93
C VAL A 130 -10.39 -5.64 13.68
N GLY A 131 -11.57 -5.63 14.30
CA GLY A 131 -12.58 -4.58 14.16
C GLY A 131 -13.83 -5.01 13.37
N PRO A 132 -14.80 -4.10 13.20
CA PRO A 132 -16.14 -4.37 12.64
C PRO A 132 -16.16 -4.63 11.13
N TYR A 133 -15.20 -5.39 10.61
CA TYR A 133 -15.11 -5.75 9.21
C TYR A 133 -15.82 -7.07 8.92
N TYR A 134 -16.08 -7.35 7.65
CA TYR A 134 -16.76 -8.57 7.19
C TYR A 134 -15.84 -9.49 6.37
N PHE A 135 -14.79 -8.93 5.77
CA PHE A 135 -13.88 -9.65 4.90
C PHE A 135 -12.41 -9.35 5.22
N CYS A 136 -11.54 -10.37 5.09
CA CYS A 136 -10.10 -10.20 5.33
C CYS A 136 -9.28 -9.82 4.08
N SER A 137 -9.86 -9.90 2.88
CA SER A 137 -9.17 -9.70 1.60
C SER A 137 -10.16 -9.47 0.44
N LEU A 138 -9.67 -8.92 -0.68
CA LEU A 138 -10.46 -8.76 -1.92
C LEU A 138 -11.05 -10.09 -2.39
N ALA A 139 -10.25 -11.16 -2.38
CA ALA A 139 -10.69 -12.50 -2.76
C ALA A 139 -11.89 -13.00 -1.94
N CYS A 140 -11.91 -12.74 -0.63
CA CYS A 140 -13.03 -13.16 0.22
C CYS A 140 -14.31 -12.41 -0.13
N LYS A 141 -14.24 -11.08 -0.27
CA LYS A 141 -15.42 -10.28 -0.65
C LYS A 141 -15.95 -10.69 -2.03
N PHE A 142 -15.05 -10.84 -3.00
CA PHE A 142 -15.40 -11.30 -4.35
C PHE A 142 -16.11 -12.66 -4.33
N GLU A 143 -15.59 -13.63 -3.58
CA GLU A 143 -16.17 -14.96 -3.50
C GLU A 143 -17.51 -14.99 -2.77
N CYS A 144 -17.69 -14.17 -1.73
CA CYS A 144 -18.98 -14.01 -1.05
C CYS A 144 -20.04 -13.46 -2.02
N ILE A 145 -19.75 -12.35 -2.70
CA ILE A 145 -20.68 -11.75 -3.67
C ILE A 145 -21.03 -12.73 -4.80
N LYS A 146 -20.03 -13.49 -5.29
CA LYS A 146 -20.24 -14.50 -6.34
C LYS A 146 -21.14 -15.66 -5.88
N LYS A 147 -21.08 -16.07 -4.61
CA LYS A 147 -21.85 -17.20 -4.07
C LYS A 147 -23.24 -16.79 -3.58
N ASP A 148 -23.31 -15.69 -2.86
CA ASP A 148 -24.50 -15.27 -2.10
C ASP A 148 -25.34 -14.23 -2.85
N GLY A 149 -24.94 -13.86 -4.08
CA GLY A 149 -25.70 -12.96 -4.95
C GLY A 149 -25.65 -11.49 -4.55
N GLY A 150 -24.74 -11.12 -3.66
CA GLY A 150 -24.54 -9.74 -3.20
C GLY A 150 -24.01 -9.66 -1.78
N PHE A 151 -23.65 -8.45 -1.36
CA PHE A 151 -23.32 -8.13 0.02
C PHE A 151 -23.99 -6.82 0.39
N PHE A 152 -24.98 -6.90 1.28
CA PHE A 152 -25.81 -5.76 1.67
C PHE A 152 -25.53 -5.38 3.12
N LEU A 153 -25.29 -4.10 3.35
CA LEU A 153 -25.16 -3.50 4.67
C LEU A 153 -26.41 -2.68 4.97
N SER A 154 -26.80 -2.61 6.23
CA SER A 154 -27.77 -1.60 6.68
C SER A 154 -27.18 -0.20 6.52
N ALA A 155 -28.03 0.83 6.54
CA ALA A 155 -27.57 2.22 6.43
C ALA A 155 -26.56 2.59 7.54
N LYS A 156 -26.78 2.09 8.76
CA LYS A 156 -25.89 2.33 9.91
C LYS A 156 -24.53 1.65 9.72
N GLU A 157 -24.52 0.40 9.27
CA GLU A 157 -23.28 -0.33 8.99
C GLU A 157 -22.50 0.30 7.83
N THR A 158 -23.20 0.78 6.80
CA THR A 158 -22.59 1.46 5.66
C THR A 158 -21.87 2.73 6.11
N GLU A 159 -22.54 3.60 6.86
CA GLU A 159 -21.96 4.84 7.39
C GLU A 159 -20.75 4.56 8.30
N GLU A 160 -20.84 3.55 9.16
CA GLU A 160 -19.72 3.14 10.00
C GLU A 160 -18.52 2.67 9.18
N MET A 161 -18.74 1.83 8.16
CA MET A 161 -17.68 1.32 7.30
C MET A 161 -17.07 2.43 6.44
N GLU A 162 -17.88 3.39 5.97
CA GLU A 162 -17.41 4.53 5.17
C GLU A 162 -16.48 5.41 5.99
N ARG A 163 -16.84 5.68 7.26
CA ARG A 163 -15.97 6.41 8.19
C ARG A 163 -14.61 5.73 8.38
N LEU A 164 -14.59 4.41 8.58
CA LEU A 164 -13.34 3.64 8.74
C LEU A 164 -12.51 3.61 7.45
N LEU A 165 -13.16 3.54 6.30
CA LEU A 165 -12.49 3.59 5.00
C LEU A 165 -11.88 4.96 4.75
N GLU A 166 -12.58 6.05 5.05
CA GLU A 166 -12.04 7.40 4.96
C GLU A 166 -10.83 7.62 5.87
N GLU A 167 -10.89 7.14 7.12
CA GLU A 167 -9.75 7.16 8.04
C GLU A 167 -8.56 6.38 7.48
N SER A 168 -8.83 5.27 6.79
CA SER A 168 -7.79 4.48 6.13
C SER A 168 -7.18 5.22 4.94
N ILE A 169 -7.96 6.02 4.21
CA ILE A 169 -7.51 6.74 3.01
C ILE A 169 -6.76 8.04 3.38
N LYS A 170 -7.16 8.70 4.47
CA LYS A 170 -6.52 9.92 4.96
C LYS A 170 -5.08 9.59 5.39
N ALA A 171 -4.10 10.22 4.75
CA ALA A 171 -2.69 10.05 5.07
C ALA A 171 -2.44 10.35 6.57
N PRO A 172 -1.50 9.66 7.24
CA PRO A 172 -1.09 10.09 8.57
C PRO A 172 -0.61 11.53 8.44
N LYS A 173 -1.32 12.46 9.10
CA LYS A 173 -0.89 13.85 9.23
C LYS A 173 0.56 13.78 9.71
N GLN A 174 1.50 14.16 8.83
CA GLN A 174 2.86 14.40 9.28
C GLN A 174 2.68 15.39 10.43
N LYS A 175 3.04 15.01 11.66
CA LYS A 175 3.32 16.00 12.68
C LYS A 175 4.44 16.82 12.07
N ALA A 176 4.09 17.92 11.42
CA ALA A 176 5.03 18.86 10.86
C ALA A 176 6.04 19.12 11.97
N LYS A 177 7.30 18.79 11.72
CA LYS A 177 8.39 19.10 12.62
C LYS A 177 8.34 20.60 12.87
N LYS A 178 7.78 21.00 14.02
CA LYS A 178 7.93 22.32 14.65
C LYS A 178 9.39 22.52 15.11
N SER A 179 10.36 22.19 14.27
CA SER A 179 11.79 22.25 14.60
C SER A 179 12.66 22.78 13.45
N ARG A 180 12.07 23.45 12.45
CA ARG A 180 12.84 24.12 11.38
C ARG A 180 12.59 25.64 11.28
N GLU A 181 11.86 26.22 12.22
CA GLU A 181 11.70 27.70 12.31
C GLU A 181 12.49 28.35 13.46
N GLN A 182 13.14 27.57 14.33
CA GLN A 182 14.04 28.13 15.37
C GLN A 182 15.52 28.17 14.99
N ASN A 183 15.91 27.56 13.86
CA ASN A 183 17.31 27.59 13.38
C ASN A 183 17.57 28.53 12.19
N LEU A 184 16.54 29.22 11.67
CA LEU A 184 16.72 30.28 10.67
C LEU A 184 16.73 31.69 11.29
N LYS A 185 16.40 31.82 12.58
CA LYS A 185 16.40 33.11 13.31
C LYS A 185 17.69 33.38 14.10
N ARG A 186 18.74 32.60 13.89
CA ARG A 186 20.09 32.78 14.49
C ARG A 186 21.20 33.03 13.46
N LYS A 187 20.86 33.33 12.20
CA LYS A 187 21.81 33.64 11.13
C LYS A 187 21.48 34.92 10.34
N VAL A 188 20.65 35.80 10.90
CA VAL A 188 20.26 37.07 10.25
C VAL A 188 20.81 38.31 10.97
N ASP A 189 21.54 38.14 12.09
CA ASP A 189 22.15 39.27 12.81
C ASP A 189 23.58 39.65 12.33
N GLU A 190 24.06 39.09 11.21
CA GLU A 190 25.42 39.37 10.68
C GLU A 190 25.47 39.64 9.16
N ALA A 191 24.41 40.19 8.58
CA ALA A 191 24.51 40.86 7.28
C ALA A 191 23.36 41.85 7.12
N GLY A 192 23.59 43.09 7.57
CA GLY A 192 22.74 44.20 7.16
C GLY A 192 22.90 44.44 5.67
N ILE A 193 21.77 44.61 4.97
CA ILE A 193 21.55 45.45 3.78
C ILE A 193 20.03 45.43 3.53
N ASN A 194 19.44 46.63 3.51
CA ASN A 194 18.07 46.89 3.04
C ASN A 194 18.00 46.65 1.52
N ASN A 195 16.87 46.18 1.00
CA ASN A 195 16.15 46.86 -0.09
C ASN A 195 14.85 46.14 -0.45
N GLU A 196 13.94 46.99 -0.93
CA GLU A 196 12.51 46.84 -1.17
C GLU A 196 12.19 46.03 -2.44
N GLU A 197 10.97 45.47 -2.42
CA GLU A 197 10.00 45.25 -3.51
C GLU A 197 10.50 45.06 -4.96
N ASN A 198 10.13 43.92 -5.57
CA ASN A 198 9.07 43.89 -6.58
C ASN A 198 8.76 42.46 -7.07
N GLU A 199 7.47 42.22 -7.24
CA GLU A 199 6.87 41.11 -8.00
C GLU A 199 7.10 41.33 -9.50
N GLU A 200 7.29 40.25 -10.27
CA GLU A 200 6.75 40.05 -11.63
C GLU A 200 7.23 38.70 -12.20
N ASP A 201 6.25 37.81 -12.40
CA ASP A 201 5.90 37.06 -13.62
C ASP A 201 6.83 36.06 -14.35
N GLU A 202 6.15 34.95 -14.68
CA GLU A 202 6.15 34.14 -15.90
C GLU A 202 7.28 33.13 -16.25
N GLU A 203 6.81 31.88 -16.38
CA GLU A 203 7.03 30.87 -17.44
C GLU A 203 8.40 30.82 -18.18
N ASN A 204 9.09 29.67 -18.14
CA ASN A 204 8.97 28.59 -19.14
C ASN A 204 10.21 27.65 -19.22
N GLU A 205 9.92 26.37 -19.45
CA GLU A 205 10.64 25.29 -20.19
C GLU A 205 12.17 25.03 -20.17
N GLN A 206 12.46 23.71 -20.06
CA GLN A 206 13.57 22.94 -20.72
C GLN A 206 15.01 23.21 -20.22
N GLU A 207 16.01 22.32 -20.23
CA GLU A 207 16.24 20.90 -20.49
C GLU A 207 17.67 20.59 -19.94
N GLU A 208 18.01 19.31 -19.74
CA GLU A 208 19.37 18.74 -19.86
C GLU A 208 20.59 19.34 -19.10
N ARG A 209 21.18 18.57 -18.16
CA ARG A 209 22.46 17.84 -18.33
C ARG A 209 23.04 17.34 -17.00
N GLU A 210 23.41 16.06 -17.04
CA GLU A 210 24.61 15.43 -16.51
C GLU A 210 25.40 16.13 -15.37
N ASN A 211 25.52 15.44 -14.24
CA ASN A 211 26.83 15.30 -13.59
C ASN A 211 26.89 14.09 -12.65
N MET A 212 27.98 13.33 -12.83
CA MET A 212 28.34 12.11 -12.12
C MET A 212 28.92 12.40 -10.72
N LEU A 213 28.51 11.54 -9.76
CA LEU A 213 29.26 11.00 -8.59
C LEU A 213 29.50 11.94 -7.37
N PRO A 214 29.58 11.40 -6.10
CA PRO A 214 30.21 10.12 -5.77
C PRO A 214 29.47 9.14 -4.83
N ILE A 215 29.85 7.88 -5.06
CA ILE A 215 29.66 6.66 -4.27
C ILE A 215 29.84 6.92 -2.76
N GLN A 216 28.80 6.68 -1.97
CA GLN A 216 28.92 6.52 -0.52
C GLN A 216 28.89 5.03 -0.16
N LYS A 217 30.03 4.56 0.40
CA LYS A 217 30.24 3.20 0.90
C LYS A 217 29.34 2.91 2.13
N PRO A 218 28.93 1.65 2.36
CA PRO A 218 28.08 1.30 3.49
C PRO A 218 28.85 1.30 4.81
N ASN A 219 28.29 1.96 5.82
CA ASN A 219 28.75 1.88 7.21
C ASN A 219 28.48 0.48 7.78
N SER A 220 29.46 -0.41 7.64
CA SER A 220 29.54 -1.67 8.37
C SER A 220 29.98 -1.38 9.81
N ARG A 221 29.05 -1.45 10.77
CA ARG A 221 29.37 -1.56 12.19
C ARG A 221 29.84 -2.99 12.47
N ARG A 222 31.15 -3.23 12.53
CA ARG A 222 31.67 -4.48 13.09
C ARG A 222 31.36 -4.51 14.58
N LYS A 223 30.60 -5.52 15.00
CA LYS A 223 30.54 -5.94 16.41
C LYS A 223 31.94 -6.41 16.81
N GLY A 224 32.48 -5.86 17.89
CA GLY A 224 33.73 -6.31 18.49
C GLY A 224 33.64 -7.75 19.00
N ILE A 225 34.79 -8.41 19.08
CA ILE A 225 34.93 -9.78 19.59
C ILE A 225 34.61 -9.78 21.10
N PRO A 226 33.65 -10.59 21.59
CA PRO A 226 33.38 -10.66 23.02
C PRO A 226 34.51 -11.41 23.74
N HIS A 227 35.20 -10.73 24.65
CA HIS A 227 36.11 -11.37 25.60
C HIS A 227 35.30 -12.01 26.74
N ARG A 228 35.59 -13.29 27.04
CA ARG A 228 35.08 -13.98 28.24
C ARG A 228 35.68 -13.35 29.49
N ALA A 229 34.89 -13.20 30.54
CA ALA A 229 35.38 -12.83 31.87
C ALA A 229 36.30 -13.94 32.44
N PRO A 230 37.37 -13.60 33.17
CA PRO A 230 38.22 -14.58 33.84
C PRO A 230 37.45 -15.27 34.96
N PHE A 231 37.66 -16.58 35.09
CA PHE A 231 37.22 -17.34 36.25
C PHE A 231 38.21 -17.12 37.39
N PHE A 232 37.69 -16.84 38.59
CA PHE A 232 38.46 -16.96 39.84
C PHE A 232 38.92 -18.40 40.06
#